data_AF-A0A371CVK3-F1
#
_entry.id   AF-A0A371CVK3-F1
#
_cell.length_a   1.000
_cell.length_b   1.000
_cell.length_c   1.000
_cell.angle_alpha   90.00
_cell.angle_beta   90.00
_cell.angle_gamma   90.00
#
_symmetry.space_group_name_H-M   'P 1'
#
loop_
_entity.id
_entity.type
_entity.pdbx_description
1 polymer ?
#
loop_
_entity_poly.entity_id
_entity_poly.type
_entity_poly.pdbx_seq_one_letter_code
_entity_poly.pdbx_strand_id
1 'polypeptide(L)'
;LRQEFRELELLDKITKMRYLGEVPPTVVGITRNELIYSFRKWKGEQYVPEGVHTAIQWSEDDPFPIQDKSKDSPWTVIAETKDKGKEAEPGKATTKTTQKNTAGFVAARGTQALQSLSNVGIQRKDKRKRDDQADLEAEINFCGFPWDPVNWSCAYDSLLTILLSVYMECKPAW
;
A
#
# COMPACT_ATOMS: atom_id res chain seq x y z
N LEU A 1 -7.47 6.76 5.18
CA LEU A 1 -8.03 6.94 3.82
C LEU A 1 -8.36 8.40 3.48
N ARG A 2 -9.01 9.19 4.35
CA ARG A 2 -9.31 10.62 4.07
C ARG A 2 -8.09 11.45 3.68
N GLN A 3 -6.95 11.23 4.35
CA GLN A 3 -5.70 11.90 4.06
C GLN A 3 -5.25 11.75 2.59
N GLU A 4 -5.25 10.52 2.06
CA GLU A 4 -4.84 10.25 0.68
C GLU A 4 -5.70 11.04 -0.33
N PHE A 5 -7.01 11.15 -0.09
CA PHE A 5 -7.89 11.97 -0.93
C PHE A 5 -7.59 13.47 -0.81
N ARG A 6 -7.35 13.99 0.41
CA ARG A 6 -6.93 15.40 0.61
C ARG A 6 -5.64 15.73 -0.15
N GLU A 7 -4.68 14.81 -0.13
CA GLU A 7 -3.42 14.95 -0.86
C GLU A 7 -3.64 14.96 -2.38
N LEU A 8 -4.51 14.09 -2.90
CA LEU A 8 -4.86 14.08 -4.32
C LEU A 8 -5.52 15.38 -4.78
N GLU A 9 -6.46 15.93 -4.01
CA GLU A 9 -7.09 17.23 -4.31
C GLU A 9 -6.07 18.38 -4.38
N LEU A 10 -5.08 18.38 -3.48
CA LEU A 10 -3.98 19.35 -3.52
C LEU A 10 -3.11 19.17 -4.76
N LEU A 11 -2.77 17.93 -5.13
CA LEU A 11 -1.97 17.65 -6.31
C LEU A 11 -2.68 18.05 -7.60
N ASP A 12 -3.99 17.81 -7.70
CA ASP A 12 -4.79 18.26 -8.84
C ASP A 12 -4.77 19.78 -8.94
N LYS A 13 -5.00 20.48 -7.81
CA LYS A 13 -4.92 21.95 -7.79
C LYS A 13 -3.54 22.46 -8.18
N ILE A 14 -2.46 21.87 -7.67
CA ILE A 14 -1.08 22.22 -8.05
C ILE A 14 -0.88 22.05 -9.55
N THR A 15 -1.34 20.94 -10.12
CA THR A 15 -1.22 20.64 -11.55
C THR A 15 -1.96 21.67 -12.39
N LYS A 16 -3.20 22.02 -12.01
CA LYS A 16 -3.99 23.07 -12.67
C LYS A 16 -3.30 24.43 -12.63
N MET A 17 -2.80 24.86 -11.48
CA MET A 17 -2.11 26.16 -11.38
C MET A 17 -0.77 26.17 -12.11
N ARG A 18 -0.05 25.04 -12.17
CA ARG A 18 1.18 24.93 -12.97
C ARG A 18 0.89 25.10 -14.46
N TYR A 19 -0.20 24.49 -14.94
CA TYR A 19 -0.67 24.68 -16.30
C TYR A 19 -1.02 26.15 -16.60
N LEU A 20 -1.65 26.84 -15.65
CA LEU A 20 -1.97 28.27 -15.75
C LEU A 20 -0.78 29.21 -15.53
N GLY A 21 0.39 28.69 -15.13
CA GLY A 21 1.57 29.52 -14.81
C GLY A 21 1.46 30.32 -13.50
N GLU A 22 0.52 29.97 -12.63
CA GLU A 22 0.24 30.68 -11.36
C GLU A 22 1.07 30.16 -10.19
N VAL A 23 1.76 29.02 -10.35
CA VAL A 23 2.60 28.44 -9.30
C VAL A 23 3.99 29.05 -9.34
N PRO A 24 4.46 29.67 -8.23
CA PRO A 24 5.82 30.18 -8.15
C PRO A 24 6.86 29.06 -8.35
N PRO A 25 8.04 29.38 -8.91
CA PRO A 25 9.13 28.42 -9.09
C PRO A 25 9.69 27.87 -7.77
N THR A 26 9.32 28.47 -6.62
CA THR A 26 9.70 27.99 -5.28
C THR A 26 8.92 26.74 -4.85
N VAL A 27 7.79 26.43 -5.49
CA VAL A 27 6.98 25.24 -5.19
C VAL A 27 7.46 24.06 -6.03
N VAL A 28 8.38 23.29 -5.46
CA VAL A 28 9.04 22.13 -6.10
C VAL A 28 9.06 20.92 -5.16
N GLY A 29 9.18 19.74 -5.73
CA GLY A 29 9.38 18.49 -5.00
C GLY A 29 9.55 17.33 -5.96
N ILE A 30 10.46 16.41 -5.62
CA ILE A 30 10.69 15.20 -6.42
C ILE A 30 9.63 14.14 -6.08
N THR A 31 9.30 14.03 -4.80
CA THR A 31 8.25 13.14 -4.29
C THR A 31 6.94 13.90 -4.10
N ARG A 32 5.83 13.15 -4.05
CA ARG A 32 4.50 13.67 -3.69
C ARG A 32 4.57 14.52 -2.42
N ASN A 33 5.15 13.96 -1.37
CA ASN A 33 5.17 14.57 -0.04
C ASN A 33 5.95 15.89 -0.05
N GLU A 34 7.08 15.95 -0.77
CA GLU A 34 7.86 17.17 -0.89
C GLU A 34 7.13 18.27 -1.66
N LEU A 35 6.44 17.91 -2.75
CA LEU A 35 5.67 18.85 -3.56
C LEU A 35 4.48 19.41 -2.80
N ILE A 36 3.73 18.55 -2.09
CA ILE A 36 2.61 18.98 -1.24
C ILE A 36 3.14 19.88 -0.11
N TYR A 37 4.25 19.51 0.53
CA TYR A 37 4.86 20.32 1.58
C TYR A 37 5.24 21.71 1.10
N SER A 38 5.96 21.83 -0.02
CA SER A 38 6.37 23.14 -0.55
C SER A 38 5.19 23.99 -1.00
N PHE A 39 4.17 23.35 -1.57
CA PHE A 39 2.93 24.03 -1.95
C PHE A 39 2.17 24.57 -0.74
N ARG A 40 1.99 23.75 0.30
CA ARG A 40 1.27 24.15 1.52
C ARG A 40 2.03 25.20 2.32
N LYS A 41 3.37 25.16 2.29
CA LYS A 41 4.21 26.22 2.87
C LYS A 41 4.02 27.58 2.17
N TRP A 42 3.69 27.57 0.87
CA TRP A 42 3.41 28.79 0.10
C TRP A 42 1.96 29.27 0.24
N LYS A 43 0.96 28.39 0.03
CA LYS A 43 -0.47 28.77 0.07
C LYS A 43 -1.01 28.93 1.49
N GLY A 44 -0.44 28.22 2.46
CA GLY A 44 -0.93 28.14 3.83
C GLY A 44 -1.53 26.78 4.17
N GLU A 45 -1.49 26.44 5.46
CA GLU A 45 -1.96 25.17 6.00
C GLU A 45 -3.48 24.99 5.87
N GLN A 46 -4.23 26.07 6.06
CA GLN A 46 -5.69 26.13 6.00
C GLN A 46 -6.25 26.27 4.57
N TYR A 47 -5.39 26.31 3.55
CA TYR A 47 -5.85 26.42 2.17
C TYR A 47 -6.60 25.16 1.75
N VAL A 48 -7.84 25.30 1.30
CA VAL A 48 -8.67 24.23 0.73
C VAL A 48 -8.99 24.59 -0.73
N PRO A 49 -8.70 23.72 -1.70
CA PRO A 49 -9.12 23.93 -3.09
C PRO A 49 -10.64 24.09 -3.25
N GLU A 50 -11.05 24.90 -4.23
CA GLU A 50 -12.45 25.01 -4.63
C GLU A 50 -12.96 23.68 -5.20
N GLY A 51 -14.13 23.23 -4.75
CA GLY A 51 -14.76 22.00 -5.23
C GLY A 51 -14.43 20.73 -4.45
N VAL A 52 -13.62 20.82 -3.38
CA VAL A 52 -13.36 19.68 -2.48
C VAL A 52 -14.66 19.24 -1.82
N HIS A 53 -14.93 17.93 -1.84
CA HIS A 53 -16.13 17.36 -1.25
C HIS A 53 -16.16 17.54 0.28
N THR A 54 -17.32 17.89 0.85
CA THR A 54 -17.51 18.22 2.27
C THR A 54 -16.97 17.13 3.22
N ALA A 55 -17.09 15.85 2.83
CA ALA A 55 -16.61 14.73 3.64
C ALA A 55 -15.08 14.63 3.81
N ILE A 56 -14.30 15.30 2.95
CA ILE A 56 -12.84 15.31 3.00
C ILE A 56 -12.25 16.72 3.20
N GLN A 57 -13.09 17.75 3.29
CA GLN A 57 -12.67 19.10 3.62
C GLN A 57 -11.97 19.11 5.00
N TRP A 58 -11.03 20.04 5.19
CA TRP A 58 -10.36 20.26 6.47
C TRP A 58 -10.64 21.67 6.98
N SER A 59 -10.71 21.80 8.29
CA SER A 59 -11.00 23.05 9.03
C SER A 59 -10.24 23.04 10.35
N GLU A 60 -10.49 24.01 11.22
CA GLU A 60 -9.92 24.02 12.57
C GLU A 60 -10.41 22.82 13.42
N ASP A 61 -11.62 22.31 13.14
CA ASP A 61 -12.21 21.17 13.84
C ASP A 61 -11.70 19.80 13.31
N ASP A 62 -11.38 19.71 12.02
CA ASP A 62 -10.77 18.53 11.39
C ASP A 62 -9.49 18.97 10.65
N PRO A 63 -8.38 19.17 11.37
CA PRO A 63 -7.16 19.71 10.80
C PRO A 63 -6.47 18.70 9.90
N PHE A 64 -5.89 19.20 8.83
CA PHE A 64 -4.97 18.44 7.99
C PHE A 64 -3.55 18.97 8.20
N PRO A 65 -2.77 18.49 9.18
CA PRO A 65 -1.51 19.11 9.53
C PRO A 65 -0.46 18.99 8.41
N ILE A 66 0.45 19.96 8.29
CA ILE A 66 1.63 19.81 7.44
C ILE A 66 2.51 18.71 8.04
N GLN A 67 2.65 17.60 7.33
CA GLN A 67 3.57 16.55 7.74
C GLN A 67 5.01 17.01 7.52
N ASP A 68 5.88 16.69 8.47
CA ASP A 68 7.32 16.89 8.29
C ASP A 68 7.81 16.12 7.07
N LYS A 69 8.92 16.57 6.47
CA LYS A 69 9.56 15.85 5.36
C LYS A 69 9.85 14.42 5.82
N SER A 70 9.00 13.48 5.41
CA SER A 70 9.24 12.05 5.59
C SER A 70 10.62 11.75 5.04
N LYS A 71 11.48 11.17 5.89
CA LYS A 71 12.76 10.61 5.45
C LYS A 71 12.43 9.31 4.74
N ASP A 72 11.98 9.41 3.50
CA ASP A 72 11.73 8.24 2.68
C ASP A 72 13.03 7.43 2.64
N SER A 73 12.90 6.12 2.87
CA SER A 73 14.08 5.24 2.78
C SER A 73 14.59 5.30 1.35
N PRO A 74 15.90 5.56 1.14
CA PRO A 74 16.44 5.63 -0.21
C PRO A 74 16.15 4.32 -0.91
N TRP A 75 15.62 4.40 -2.13
CA TRP A 75 15.39 3.21 -2.95
C TRP A 75 16.74 2.52 -3.15
N THR A 76 16.89 1.33 -2.59
CA THR A 76 18.10 0.52 -2.73
C THR A 76 17.73 -0.79 -3.41
N VAL A 77 18.53 -1.17 -4.39
CA VAL A 77 18.47 -2.51 -4.96
C VAL A 77 19.06 -3.45 -3.91
N ILE A 78 18.23 -4.33 -3.35
CA ILE A 78 18.72 -5.40 -2.48
C ILE A 78 19.54 -6.32 -3.38
N ALA A 79 20.86 -6.22 -3.28
CA ALA A 79 21.73 -7.21 -3.88
C ALA A 79 21.49 -8.53 -3.12
N GLU A 80 21.21 -9.60 -3.86
CA GLU A 80 21.17 -10.94 -3.28
C GLU A 80 22.48 -11.18 -2.53
N THR A 81 22.40 -11.35 -1.22
CA THR A 81 23.51 -11.82 -0.42
C THR A 81 23.81 -13.24 -0.88
N LYS A 82 24.80 -13.40 -1.75
CA LYS A 82 25.50 -14.68 -1.83
C LYS A 82 26.03 -14.94 -0.42
N ASP A 83 25.52 -15.98 0.23
CA ASP A 83 26.06 -16.48 1.49
C ASP A 83 27.59 -16.51 1.38
N LYS A 84 28.23 -15.59 2.09
CA LYS A 84 29.68 -15.57 2.25
C LYS A 84 29.95 -15.90 3.70
N GLY A 85 30.13 -17.19 3.95
CA GLY A 85 31.02 -17.58 5.03
C GLY A 85 32.41 -16.98 4.80
N LYS A 86 32.96 -16.46 5.89
CA LYS A 86 34.36 -16.06 6.18
C LYS A 86 34.71 -14.57 6.04
N GLU A 87 35.24 -14.09 7.16
CA GLU A 87 35.72 -12.77 7.55
C GLU A 87 36.86 -12.23 6.67
N ALA A 88 36.90 -10.90 6.51
CA ALA A 88 38.09 -10.05 6.67
C ALA A 88 37.69 -8.55 6.70
N GLU A 89 38.09 -7.86 7.77
CA GLU A 89 38.11 -6.40 7.97
C GLU A 89 39.29 -5.72 7.19
N PRO A 90 39.52 -4.39 7.24
CA PRO A 90 38.84 -3.33 6.50
C PRO A 90 39.83 -2.51 5.62
N GLY A 91 39.36 -1.84 4.56
CA GLY A 91 40.23 -0.87 3.86
C GLY A 91 39.75 -0.33 2.51
N LYS A 92 39.41 0.96 2.50
CA LYS A 92 39.48 1.96 1.40
C LYS A 92 39.14 1.57 -0.06
N ALA A 93 38.12 2.29 -0.55
CA ALA A 93 38.13 3.16 -1.74
C ALA A 93 37.34 2.75 -3.00
N THR A 94 36.68 3.80 -3.52
CA THR A 94 36.40 4.13 -4.94
C THR A 94 35.16 3.54 -5.62
N THR A 95 34.15 4.42 -5.74
CA THR A 95 33.31 4.70 -6.92
C THR A 95 33.58 3.85 -8.16
N LYS A 96 32.59 3.01 -8.56
CA LYS A 96 32.40 2.60 -9.96
C LYS A 96 30.92 2.46 -10.31
N THR A 97 30.45 3.43 -11.08
CA THR A 97 29.24 3.41 -11.92
C THR A 97 29.23 2.16 -12.79
N THR A 98 28.14 1.41 -12.86
CA THR A 98 27.95 0.41 -13.92
C THR A 98 26.53 0.54 -14.48
N GLN A 99 26.43 1.18 -15.64
CA GLN A 99 25.28 1.07 -16.53
C GLN A 99 25.13 -0.39 -16.95
N LYS A 100 23.94 -0.98 -16.79
CA LYS A 100 23.60 -2.24 -17.46
C LYS A 100 22.49 -1.98 -18.48
N ASN A 101 22.88 -2.07 -19.74
CA ASN A 101 22.00 -2.10 -20.90
C ASN A 101 20.96 -3.21 -20.75
N THR A 102 19.68 -2.86 -20.80
CA THR A 102 18.52 -3.79 -20.79
C THR A 102 18.09 -4.19 -22.21
N ALA A 103 18.98 -4.13 -23.19
CA ALA A 103 18.70 -4.61 -24.54
C ALA A 103 18.84 -6.14 -24.58
N GLY A 104 17.78 -6.86 -24.22
CA GLY A 104 17.72 -8.30 -24.46
C GLY A 104 16.94 -9.16 -23.47
N PHE A 105 15.97 -8.62 -22.71
CA PHE A 105 15.14 -9.47 -21.84
C PHE A 105 13.76 -9.72 -22.46
N VAL A 106 13.46 -10.99 -22.74
CA VAL A 106 12.13 -11.49 -23.10
C VAL A 106 11.77 -12.54 -22.06
N ALA A 107 10.66 -12.35 -21.34
CA ALA A 107 10.17 -13.36 -20.40
C ALA A 107 9.69 -14.60 -21.15
N ALA A 108 10.15 -15.78 -20.75
CA ALA A 108 9.73 -17.05 -21.33
C ALA A 108 8.26 -17.34 -20.96
N ARG A 109 7.49 -17.84 -21.93
CA ARG A 109 6.07 -18.19 -21.74
C ARG A 109 5.96 -19.45 -20.85
N GLY A 110 5.32 -19.33 -19.70
CA GLY A 110 4.99 -20.45 -18.81
C GLY A 110 5.78 -20.54 -17.50
N THR A 111 6.42 -19.46 -17.03
CA THR A 111 7.05 -19.41 -15.70
C THR A 111 6.03 -19.64 -14.58
N GLN A 112 5.84 -20.90 -14.20
CA GLN A 112 5.24 -21.28 -12.93
C GLN A 112 6.35 -21.26 -11.87
N ALA A 113 6.20 -20.45 -10.84
CA ALA A 113 6.98 -20.60 -9.63
C ALA A 113 6.16 -21.40 -8.63
N LEU A 114 6.49 -22.68 -8.47
CA LEU A 114 6.14 -23.40 -7.25
C LEU A 114 7.20 -24.47 -6.99
N GLN A 115 7.88 -24.38 -5.85
CA GLN A 115 8.13 -25.53 -4.99
C GLN A 115 8.84 -25.12 -3.68
N SER A 116 8.07 -25.24 -2.60
CA SER A 116 8.44 -25.77 -1.29
C SER A 116 7.91 -24.90 -0.15
N LEU A 117 6.69 -25.20 0.30
CA LEU A 117 6.23 -24.79 1.62
C LEU A 117 6.79 -25.81 2.61
N SER A 118 7.91 -25.47 3.25
CA SER A 118 8.37 -26.23 4.41
C SER A 118 7.39 -26.00 5.57
N ASN A 119 6.82 -27.11 6.03
CA ASN A 119 5.91 -27.19 7.18
C ASN A 119 6.51 -26.50 8.42
N VAL A 120 5.89 -25.40 8.85
CA VAL A 120 6.06 -24.88 10.21
C VAL A 120 4.77 -25.15 10.98
N GLY A 121 4.91 -25.98 12.02
CA GLY A 121 3.81 -26.51 12.80
C GLY A 121 2.99 -25.43 13.52
N ILE A 122 1.73 -25.31 13.12
CA ILE A 122 0.72 -24.58 13.87
C ILE A 122 0.09 -25.58 14.86
N GLN A 123 0.41 -25.43 16.15
CA GLN A 123 -0.27 -26.12 17.23
C GLN A 123 -1.75 -25.69 17.24
N ARG A 124 -2.64 -26.61 16.85
CA ARG A 124 -4.10 -26.39 16.85
C ARG A 124 -4.60 -26.38 18.30
N LYS A 125 -5.10 -25.24 18.78
CA LYS A 125 -5.89 -25.19 20.02
C LYS A 125 -7.35 -25.56 19.74
N ASP A 126 -7.77 -26.58 20.49
CA ASP A 126 -9.09 -27.03 20.94
C ASP A 126 -10.31 -26.93 20.01
N LYS A 127 -10.84 -28.13 19.71
CA LYS A 127 -12.16 -28.40 19.14
C LYS A 127 -13.25 -27.72 19.97
N ARG A 128 -13.96 -26.76 19.38
CA ARG A 128 -15.32 -26.46 19.82
C ARG A 128 -16.25 -27.54 19.28
N LYS A 129 -16.94 -28.22 20.19
CA LYS A 129 -17.99 -29.18 19.92
C LYS A 129 -19.12 -28.43 19.20
N ARG A 130 -19.39 -28.80 17.94
CA ARG A 130 -20.54 -28.30 17.19
C ARG A 130 -21.74 -29.09 17.68
N ASP A 131 -22.66 -28.43 18.38
CA ASP A 131 -24.00 -28.99 18.53
C ASP A 131 -24.67 -28.91 17.15
N ASP A 132 -25.05 -30.08 16.67
CA ASP A 132 -25.93 -30.21 15.52
C ASP A 132 -27.33 -29.74 15.92
N GLN A 133 -28.02 -29.12 14.96
CA GLN A 133 -29.45 -28.81 14.98
C GLN A 133 -29.88 -27.47 15.61
N ALA A 134 -29.71 -26.36 14.88
CA ALA A 134 -30.71 -25.28 14.80
C ALA A 134 -30.44 -24.36 13.59
N ASP A 135 -31.47 -24.20 12.77
CA ASP A 135 -31.80 -23.04 11.94
C ASP A 135 -30.95 -22.76 10.68
N LEU A 136 -31.33 -23.44 9.60
CA LEU A 136 -30.87 -23.24 8.22
C LEU A 136 -31.56 -22.07 7.49
N GLU A 137 -32.25 -21.18 8.21
CA GLU A 137 -32.99 -20.03 7.66
C GLU A 137 -32.78 -18.71 8.44
N ALA A 138 -31.70 -18.58 9.21
CA ALA A 138 -31.24 -17.25 9.59
C ALA A 138 -30.55 -16.63 8.36
N GLU A 139 -31.07 -15.51 7.84
CA GLU A 139 -30.33 -14.67 6.89
C GLU A 139 -28.94 -14.41 7.47
N ILE A 140 -27.93 -15.11 6.93
CA ILE A 140 -26.55 -14.95 7.37
C ILE A 140 -26.12 -13.58 6.87
N ASN A 141 -26.27 -12.56 7.72
CA ASN A 141 -25.67 -11.24 7.53
C ASN A 141 -24.16 -11.37 7.66
N PHE A 142 -23.52 -11.90 6.62
CA PHE A 142 -22.08 -12.03 6.52
C PHE A 142 -21.49 -10.64 6.32
N CYS A 143 -20.95 -10.07 7.39
CA CYS A 143 -20.32 -8.75 7.41
C CYS A 143 -18.80 -8.79 7.08
N GLY A 144 -18.29 -9.93 6.64
CA GLY A 144 -16.87 -10.13 6.31
C GLY A 144 -16.08 -10.86 7.39
N PHE A 145 -14.83 -11.19 7.06
CA PHE A 145 -13.88 -11.75 8.03
C PHE A 145 -13.21 -10.62 8.82
N PRO A 146 -12.98 -10.80 10.13
CA PRO A 146 -12.22 -9.84 10.92
C PRO A 146 -10.75 -9.87 10.52
N TRP A 147 -10.20 -8.70 10.17
CA TRP A 147 -8.79 -8.56 9.84
C TRP A 147 -7.90 -8.83 11.06
N ASP A 148 -6.90 -9.71 10.90
CA ASP A 148 -5.88 -10.03 11.90
C ASP A 148 -4.57 -9.26 11.63
N PRO A 149 -4.16 -8.35 12.52
CA PRO A 149 -2.92 -7.57 12.37
C PRO A 149 -1.64 -8.39 12.55
N VAL A 150 -1.71 -9.57 13.17
CA VAL A 150 -0.52 -10.40 13.42
C VAL A 150 -0.10 -11.14 12.15
N ASN A 151 -1.07 -11.68 11.42
CA ASN A 151 -0.84 -12.48 10.22
C ASN A 151 -1.09 -11.74 8.91
N TRP A 152 -1.46 -10.46 8.98
CA TRP A 152 -1.76 -9.63 7.80
C TRP A 152 -2.81 -10.31 6.90
N SER A 153 -3.90 -10.79 7.50
CA SER A 153 -4.86 -11.70 6.86
C SER A 153 -5.64 -11.10 5.69
N CYS A 154 -5.48 -9.80 5.38
CA CYS A 154 -6.29 -9.08 4.39
C CYS A 154 -6.33 -9.74 3.00
N ALA A 155 -5.23 -10.37 2.58
CA ALA A 155 -5.19 -11.11 1.32
C ALA A 155 -6.07 -12.38 1.35
N TYR A 156 -6.12 -13.08 2.49
CA TYR A 156 -6.95 -14.27 2.66
C TYR A 156 -8.41 -13.91 2.91
N ASP A 157 -8.68 -12.88 3.72
CA ASP A 157 -10.02 -12.40 4.03
C ASP A 157 -10.77 -11.98 2.75
N SER A 158 -10.07 -11.29 1.84
CA SER A 158 -10.62 -10.90 0.53
C SER A 158 -10.89 -12.12 -0.36
N LEU A 159 -9.96 -13.06 -0.47
CA LEU A 159 -10.15 -14.29 -1.25
C LEU A 159 -11.33 -15.13 -0.74
N LEU A 160 -11.39 -15.37 0.57
CA LEU A 160 -12.44 -16.17 1.20
C LEU A 160 -13.81 -15.51 1.06
N THR A 161 -13.87 -14.18 1.11
CA THR A 161 -15.11 -13.43 0.88
C THR A 161 -15.63 -13.66 -0.54
N ILE A 162 -14.75 -13.59 -1.56
CA ILE A 162 -15.12 -13.85 -2.96
C ILE A 162 -15.58 -15.29 -3.14
N LEU A 163 -14.85 -16.26 -2.59
CA LEU A 163 -15.22 -17.68 -2.67
C LEU A 163 -16.56 -17.97 -1.98
N LEU A 164 -16.82 -17.33 -0.85
CA LEU A 164 -18.09 -17.44 -0.15
C LEU A 164 -19.25 -16.89 -0.99
N SER A 165 -19.05 -15.74 -1.64
CA SER A 165 -20.04 -15.17 -2.57
C SER A 165 -20.36 -16.13 -3.72
N VAL A 166 -19.33 -16.68 -4.36
CA VAL A 166 -19.50 -17.67 -5.44
C VAL A 166 -20.25 -18.91 -4.95
N TYR A 167 -19.91 -19.43 -3.77
CA TYR A 167 -20.58 -20.59 -3.20
C TYR A 167 -22.07 -20.34 -2.91
N MET A 168 -22.41 -19.15 -2.38
CA MET A 168 -23.80 -18.80 -2.09
C MET A 168 -24.62 -18.57 -3.37
N GLU A 169 -24.01 -18.02 -4.42
CA GLU A 169 -24.66 -17.80 -5.72
C GLU A 169 -24.81 -19.10 -6.54
N CYS A 170 -23.81 -19.99 -6.51
CA CYS A 170 -23.80 -21.24 -7.29
C CYS A 170 -24.43 -22.45 -6.59
N LYS A 171 -25.03 -22.25 -5.40
CA LYS A 171 -25.70 -23.29 -4.60
C LYS A 171 -26.67 -24.21 -5.36
N PRO A 172 -27.45 -23.76 -6.37
CA PRO A 172 -28.38 -24.64 -7.08
C PRO A 172 -27.76 -25.46 -8.23
N ALA A 173 -26.47 -25.26 -8.56
CA ALA A 173 -25.83 -25.88 -9.73
C ALA A 173 -24.69 -26.87 -9.39
N TRP A 174 -24.50 -27.20 -8.11
CA TRP A 174 -23.48 -28.13 -7.62
C TRP A 174 -24.11 -29.35 -6.93
#